data_AF-A0A257U2C0-F1
#
_entry.id   AF-A0A257U2C0-F1
#
_cell.length_a   1.000
_cell.length_b   1.000
_cell.length_c   1.000
_cell.angle_alpha   90.00
_cell.angle_beta   90.00
_cell.angle_gamma   90.00
#
_symmetry.space_group_name_H-M   'P 1'
#
loop_
_entity.id
_entity.type
_entity.pdbx_description
1 polymer ?
#
loop_
_entity_poly.entity_id
_entity_poly.type
_entity_poly.pdbx_seq_one_letter_code
_entity_poly.pdbx_strand_id
1 'polypeptide(L)'
;MSDPRTLVGLGVSPGIAIGKPIVVENRPLPVALVQLPRENVDAEVERLHRAAARAATHLAELAGDAARAVGSEYGAIFEAHRLMLEDPSLLDEVERLVRTEAVNAEWALEQVTHHLVAQFDQLGDLYLRERREDLLDVALELQRSLQGRAAPSIEFSGGVGILIADDIPPSQALRLATRAVGGFASETGGLTSHTTIIAKSLGIPAVVGVPGLIREVERAALVIVDGFEGHVLVDPDPALIQVYSLRAEEHRRRQQELLGLAHLPATTSDGQAVRLLANIDLVPEIAAAKAGGAEGIGLFRSEFLFLQASPDLPGEDQQAAAYAELLAAFPAGPVTVRTFDLGGRKLAREVLGNPETNPVLGLRGVRLCRCRPPP
;
A
#
# COMPACT_ATOMS: atom_id res chain seq x y z
N MET A 1 -8.61 -35.60 9.59
CA MET A 1 -7.94 -34.49 10.26
C MET A 1 -6.97 -33.91 9.26
N SER A 2 -7.34 -32.82 8.59
CA SER A 2 -6.45 -32.14 7.66
C SER A 2 -5.42 -31.42 8.50
N ASP A 3 -4.14 -31.71 8.29
CA ASP A 3 -3.04 -30.92 8.82
C ASP A 3 -3.30 -29.45 8.43
N PRO A 4 -3.30 -28.48 9.35
CA PRO A 4 -3.40 -27.07 8.99
C PRO A 4 -2.28 -26.72 8.02
N ARG A 5 -2.64 -26.08 6.90
CA ARG A 5 -1.63 -25.61 5.95
C ARG A 5 -0.99 -24.36 6.55
N THR A 6 0.12 -24.56 7.25
CA THR A 6 0.97 -23.48 7.74
C THR A 6 1.89 -23.05 6.61
N LEU A 7 1.71 -21.80 6.18
CA LEU A 7 2.60 -21.14 5.24
C LEU A 7 3.60 -20.30 6.02
N VAL A 8 4.84 -20.29 5.56
CA VAL A 8 5.94 -19.60 6.23
C VAL A 8 6.41 -18.45 5.34
N GLY A 9 6.55 -17.28 5.95
CA GLY A 9 7.17 -16.13 5.35
C GLY A 9 7.99 -15.38 6.39
N LEU A 10 7.99 -14.07 6.28
CA LEU A 10 8.75 -13.18 7.14
C LEU A 10 7.81 -12.35 7.99
N GLY A 11 7.83 -12.56 9.31
CA GLY A 11 7.14 -11.69 10.26
C GLY A 11 7.77 -10.30 10.25
N VAL A 12 6.98 -9.30 9.85
CA VAL A 12 7.47 -7.92 9.71
C VAL A 12 6.85 -6.97 10.73
N SER A 13 5.68 -7.27 11.25
CA SER A 13 5.05 -6.51 12.33
C SER A 13 4.49 -7.48 13.37
N PRO A 14 4.93 -7.41 14.64
CA PRO A 14 4.57 -8.37 15.67
C PRO A 14 3.08 -8.30 16.05
N GLY A 15 2.54 -9.44 16.46
CA GLY A 15 1.15 -9.58 16.89
C GLY A 15 0.47 -10.78 16.23
N ILE A 16 -0.75 -11.08 16.65
CA ILE A 16 -1.55 -12.19 16.12
C ILE A 16 -2.90 -11.65 15.68
N ALA A 17 -3.24 -11.88 14.42
CA ALA A 17 -4.53 -11.57 13.85
C ALA A 17 -5.28 -12.86 13.52
N ILE A 18 -6.57 -12.91 13.84
CA ILE A 18 -7.46 -14.03 13.51
C ILE A 18 -8.69 -13.44 12.83
N GLY A 19 -8.99 -13.89 11.62
CA GLY A 19 -9.97 -13.20 10.82
C GLY A 19 -10.30 -13.87 9.50
N LYS A 20 -11.32 -13.34 8.82
CA LYS A 20 -11.67 -13.79 7.47
C LYS A 20 -10.65 -13.23 6.49
N PRO A 21 -10.14 -14.03 5.56
CA PRO A 21 -9.25 -13.53 4.52
C PRO A 21 -10.03 -12.64 3.56
N ILE A 22 -9.42 -11.51 3.20
CA ILE A 22 -9.87 -10.61 2.16
C ILE A 22 -8.76 -10.59 1.12
N VAL A 23 -8.95 -11.38 0.07
CA VAL A 23 -7.98 -11.52 -1.01
C VAL A 23 -8.13 -10.34 -1.95
N VAL A 24 -7.08 -9.52 -2.03
CA VAL A 24 -6.92 -8.50 -3.05
C VAL A 24 -6.01 -9.09 -4.12
N GLU A 25 -6.62 -9.62 -5.17
CA GLU A 25 -5.89 -10.09 -6.33
C GLU A 25 -5.67 -8.91 -7.29
N ASN A 26 -4.41 -8.51 -7.43
CA ASN A 26 -3.99 -7.48 -8.40
C ASN A 26 -3.59 -8.08 -9.75
N ARG A 27 -3.72 -9.40 -9.94
CA ARG A 27 -3.46 -10.04 -11.23
C ARG A 27 -4.54 -9.66 -12.24
N PRO A 28 -4.16 -9.17 -13.44
CA PRO A 28 -5.11 -9.03 -14.53
C PRO A 28 -5.67 -10.41 -14.86
N LEU A 29 -7.00 -10.53 -14.81
CA LEU A 29 -7.69 -11.77 -15.17
C LEU A 29 -7.48 -12.04 -16.66
N PRO A 30 -7.24 -13.29 -17.06
CA PRO A 30 -7.06 -13.63 -18.46
C PRO A 30 -8.30 -13.22 -19.25
N VAL A 31 -8.11 -12.35 -20.25
CA VAL A 31 -9.19 -11.91 -21.12
C VAL A 31 -9.29 -12.84 -22.33
N ALA A 32 -10.49 -13.37 -22.56
CA ALA A 32 -10.77 -14.09 -23.79
C ALA A 32 -11.14 -13.09 -24.90
N LEU A 33 -10.49 -13.25 -26.06
CA LEU A 33 -10.93 -12.58 -27.29
C LEU A 33 -12.29 -13.14 -27.72
N VAL A 34 -13.28 -12.26 -27.83
CA VAL A 34 -14.61 -12.57 -28.36
C VAL A 34 -14.87 -11.71 -29.59
N GLN A 35 -15.07 -12.38 -30.73
CA GLN A 35 -15.49 -11.71 -31.95
C GLN A 35 -16.98 -11.37 -31.87
N LEU A 36 -17.30 -10.09 -32.06
CA LEU A 36 -18.66 -9.57 -32.04
C LEU A 36 -19.27 -9.53 -33.45
N PRO A 37 -20.57 -9.87 -33.59
CA PRO A 37 -21.35 -9.46 -34.75
C PRO A 37 -21.36 -7.93 -34.88
N ARG A 38 -21.37 -7.41 -36.11
CA ARG A 38 -21.26 -5.96 -36.35
C ARG A 38 -22.43 -5.18 -35.74
N GLU A 39 -23.61 -5.78 -35.68
CA GLU A 39 -24.80 -5.24 -35.05
C GLU A 39 -24.67 -5.04 -33.52
N ASN A 40 -23.74 -5.74 -32.87
CA ASN A 40 -23.51 -5.66 -31.43
C ASN A 40 -22.39 -4.69 -31.04
N VAL A 41 -21.65 -4.14 -32.02
CA VAL A 41 -20.51 -3.24 -31.76
C VAL A 41 -20.95 -1.99 -31.02
N ASP A 42 -22.05 -1.34 -31.44
CA ASP A 42 -22.55 -0.14 -30.76
C ASP A 42 -22.99 -0.43 -29.33
N ALA A 43 -23.62 -1.59 -29.09
CA ALA A 43 -24.01 -2.02 -27.76
C ALA A 43 -22.80 -2.28 -26.84
N GLU A 44 -21.69 -2.76 -27.40
CA GLU A 44 -20.44 -2.98 -26.67
C GLU A 44 -19.73 -1.67 -26.32
N VAL A 45 -19.70 -0.71 -27.25
CA VAL A 45 -19.17 0.64 -26.98
C VAL A 45 -19.97 1.32 -25.86
N GLU A 46 -21.30 1.21 -25.90
CA GLU A 46 -22.16 1.68 -24.82
C GLU A 46 -21.87 0.98 -23.48
N ARG A 47 -21.50 -0.31 -23.51
CA ARG A 47 -21.10 -1.06 -22.30
C ARG A 47 -19.78 -0.54 -21.74
N LEU A 48 -18.80 -0.23 -22.60
CA LEU A 48 -17.52 0.38 -22.22
C LEU A 48 -17.72 1.71 -21.50
N HIS A 49 -18.48 2.64 -22.09
CA HIS A 49 -18.74 3.96 -21.49
C HIS A 49 -19.47 3.84 -20.14
N ARG A 50 -20.45 2.94 -20.03
CA ARG A 50 -21.10 2.66 -18.75
C ARG A 50 -20.14 2.09 -17.70
N ALA A 51 -19.17 1.27 -18.10
CA ALA A 51 -18.16 0.74 -17.20
C ALA A 51 -17.18 1.82 -16.74
N ALA A 52 -16.74 2.70 -17.64
CA ALA A 52 -15.90 3.86 -17.33
C ALA A 52 -16.59 4.79 -16.32
N ALA A 53 -17.86 5.14 -16.53
CA ALA A 53 -18.62 5.97 -15.59
C ALA A 53 -18.74 5.35 -14.19
N ARG A 54 -18.94 4.02 -14.09
CA ARG A 54 -18.94 3.31 -12.79
C ARG A 54 -17.58 3.35 -12.11
N ALA A 55 -16.51 3.10 -12.86
CA ALA A 55 -15.14 3.14 -12.33
C ALA A 55 -14.77 4.56 -11.85
N ALA A 56 -15.12 5.60 -12.61
CA ALA A 56 -14.90 7.00 -12.21
C ALA A 56 -15.64 7.36 -10.91
N THR A 57 -16.90 6.91 -10.78
CA THR A 57 -17.68 7.11 -9.55
C THR A 57 -17.00 6.44 -8.35
N HIS A 58 -16.55 5.20 -8.51
CA HIS A 58 -15.87 4.48 -7.44
C HIS A 58 -14.53 5.12 -7.06
N LEU A 59 -13.73 5.59 -8.03
CA LEU A 59 -12.49 6.33 -7.76
C LEU A 59 -12.75 7.63 -6.98
N ALA A 60 -13.85 8.34 -7.28
CA ALA A 60 -14.25 9.53 -6.52
C ALA A 60 -14.62 9.21 -5.06
N GLU A 61 -15.33 8.11 -4.82
CA GLU A 61 -15.63 7.64 -3.46
C GLU A 61 -14.36 7.29 -2.68
N LEU A 62 -13.41 6.60 -3.34
CA LEU A 62 -12.12 6.28 -2.74
C LEU A 62 -11.28 7.52 -2.42
N ALA A 63 -11.29 8.53 -3.30
CA ALA A 63 -10.64 9.81 -3.05
C ALA A 63 -11.18 10.47 -1.78
N GLY A 64 -12.52 10.50 -1.63
CA GLY A 64 -13.18 11.06 -0.44
C GLY A 64 -12.92 10.28 0.85
N ASP A 65 -12.90 8.95 0.79
CA ASP A 65 -12.57 8.10 1.94
C ASP A 65 -11.11 8.26 2.37
N ALA A 66 -10.18 8.25 1.41
CA ALA A 66 -8.76 8.46 1.66
C ALA A 66 -8.46 9.84 2.25
N ALA A 67 -9.09 10.88 1.69
CA ALA A 67 -8.95 12.25 2.17
C ALA A 67 -9.36 12.41 3.64
N ARG A 68 -10.45 11.75 4.05
CA ARG A 68 -10.97 11.82 5.43
C ARG A 68 -10.14 11.03 6.43
N ALA A 69 -9.62 9.88 6.03
CA ALA A 69 -9.03 8.93 6.97
C ALA A 69 -7.49 9.02 7.06
N VAL A 70 -6.79 9.48 6.02
CA VAL A 70 -5.32 9.68 6.08
C VAL A 70 -4.88 11.10 5.72
N GLY A 71 -5.66 11.84 4.95
CA GLY A 71 -5.38 13.23 4.60
C GLY A 71 -5.63 13.56 3.13
N SER A 72 -5.83 14.84 2.81
CA SER A 72 -6.25 15.30 1.47
C SER A 72 -5.28 14.94 0.34
N GLU A 73 -3.98 14.91 0.62
CA GLU A 73 -2.94 14.56 -0.37
C GLU A 73 -3.10 13.14 -0.90
N TYR A 74 -3.59 12.25 -0.05
CA TYR A 74 -3.83 10.86 -0.38
C TYR A 74 -5.12 10.64 -1.19
N GLY A 75 -6.12 11.50 -1.00
CA GLY A 75 -7.29 11.55 -1.87
C GLY A 75 -6.92 11.98 -3.29
N ALA A 76 -5.85 12.79 -3.45
CA ALA A 76 -5.43 13.29 -4.75
C ALA A 76 -4.94 12.19 -5.72
N ILE A 77 -4.44 11.05 -5.20
CA ILE A 77 -4.02 9.91 -6.03
C ILE A 77 -5.22 9.31 -6.77
N PHE A 78 -6.31 9.02 -6.04
CA PHE A 78 -7.53 8.47 -6.64
C PHE A 78 -8.22 9.49 -7.54
N GLU A 79 -8.10 10.77 -7.21
CA GLU A 79 -8.59 11.85 -8.06
C GLU A 79 -7.79 11.94 -9.37
N ALA A 80 -6.47 11.76 -9.33
CA ALA A 80 -5.64 11.69 -10.53
C ALA A 80 -6.02 10.49 -11.41
N HIS A 81 -6.25 9.32 -10.80
CA HIS A 81 -6.74 8.13 -11.52
C HIS A 81 -8.12 8.37 -12.14
N ARG A 82 -9.02 9.07 -11.44
CA ARG A 82 -10.33 9.46 -11.97
C ARG A 82 -10.17 10.38 -13.19
N LEU A 83 -9.31 11.39 -13.09
CA LEU A 83 -9.02 12.32 -14.19
C LEU A 83 -8.38 11.60 -15.40
N MET A 84 -7.50 10.63 -15.18
CA MET A 84 -6.92 9.80 -16.24
C MET A 84 -7.97 8.92 -16.92
N LEU A 85 -8.94 8.38 -16.18
CA LEU A 85 -10.03 7.60 -16.74
C LEU A 85 -11.02 8.47 -17.55
N GLU A 86 -11.19 9.72 -17.13
CA GLU A 86 -12.03 10.71 -17.83
C GLU A 86 -11.34 11.37 -19.02
N ASP A 87 -10.02 11.25 -19.13
CA ASP A 87 -9.29 11.65 -20.33
C ASP A 87 -9.75 10.80 -21.53
N PRO A 88 -10.25 11.44 -22.60
CA PRO A 88 -10.76 10.72 -23.77
C PRO A 88 -9.71 9.82 -24.44
N SER A 89 -8.42 10.12 -24.32
CA SER A 89 -7.35 9.46 -25.08
C SER A 89 -7.28 7.93 -24.88
N LEU A 90 -7.54 7.43 -23.67
CA LEU A 90 -7.57 5.99 -23.41
C LEU A 90 -8.86 5.36 -23.94
N LEU A 91 -10.02 5.93 -23.60
CA LEU A 91 -11.32 5.38 -23.96
C LEU A 91 -11.57 5.42 -25.46
N ASP A 92 -11.16 6.49 -26.14
CA ASP A 92 -11.29 6.66 -27.59
C ASP A 92 -10.49 5.58 -28.34
N GLU A 93 -9.29 5.25 -27.86
CA GLU A 93 -8.45 4.23 -28.50
C GLU A 93 -9.01 2.82 -28.28
N VAL A 94 -9.57 2.55 -27.08
CA VAL A 94 -10.28 1.29 -26.80
C VAL A 94 -11.56 1.19 -27.66
N GLU A 95 -12.36 2.25 -27.74
CA GLU A 95 -13.54 2.31 -28.61
C GLU A 95 -13.16 2.10 -30.08
N ARG A 96 -12.09 2.75 -30.55
CA ARG A 96 -11.58 2.58 -31.91
C ARG A 96 -11.29 1.12 -32.19
N LEU A 97 -10.59 0.43 -31.30
CA LEU A 97 -10.23 -0.98 -31.48
C LEU A 97 -11.46 -1.90 -31.46
N VAL A 98 -12.41 -1.68 -30.53
CA VAL A 98 -13.72 -2.38 -30.50
C VAL A 98 -14.45 -2.23 -31.84
N ARG A 99 -14.48 -1.01 -32.40
CA ARG A 99 -15.17 -0.75 -33.66
C ARG A 99 -14.46 -1.32 -34.89
N THR A 100 -13.14 -1.18 -34.96
CA THR A 100 -12.38 -1.60 -36.15
C THR A 100 -12.24 -3.11 -36.23
N GLU A 101 -12.02 -3.77 -35.09
CA GLU A 101 -11.80 -5.22 -35.04
C GLU A 101 -13.05 -6.00 -34.68
N ALA A 102 -14.13 -5.33 -34.26
CA ALA A 102 -15.38 -5.95 -33.81
C ALA A 102 -15.13 -6.98 -32.71
N VAL A 103 -14.46 -6.55 -31.65
CA VAL A 103 -14.02 -7.37 -30.50
C VAL A 103 -14.61 -6.84 -29.19
N ASN A 104 -14.64 -7.67 -28.15
CA ASN A 104 -15.12 -7.24 -26.83
C ASN A 104 -14.19 -6.21 -26.16
N ALA A 105 -14.80 -5.35 -25.32
CA ALA A 105 -14.16 -4.22 -24.69
C ALA A 105 -13.01 -4.59 -23.74
N GLU A 106 -13.10 -5.72 -23.02
CA GLU A 106 -12.01 -6.18 -22.15
C GLU A 106 -10.75 -6.49 -22.96
N TRP A 107 -10.91 -7.15 -24.11
CA TRP A 107 -9.76 -7.54 -24.92
C TRP A 107 -9.14 -6.30 -25.57
N ALA A 108 -9.99 -5.40 -26.07
CA ALA A 108 -9.54 -4.13 -26.61
C ALA A 108 -8.76 -3.30 -25.57
N LEU A 109 -9.28 -3.22 -24.33
CA LEU A 109 -8.59 -2.55 -23.23
C LEU A 109 -7.23 -3.17 -22.95
N GLU A 110 -7.14 -4.50 -22.83
CA GLU A 110 -5.87 -5.19 -22.59
C GLU A 110 -4.83 -4.89 -23.69
N GLN A 111 -5.23 -4.90 -24.97
CA GLN A 111 -4.32 -4.59 -26.07
C GLN A 111 -3.85 -3.13 -26.06
N VAL A 112 -4.77 -2.19 -25.83
CA VAL A 112 -4.43 -0.76 -25.76
C VAL A 112 -3.51 -0.48 -24.58
N THR A 113 -3.82 -1.01 -23.40
CA THR A 113 -2.97 -0.89 -22.21
C THR A 113 -1.59 -1.50 -22.46
N HIS A 114 -1.50 -2.70 -23.05
CA HIS A 114 -0.22 -3.33 -23.35
C HIS A 114 0.61 -2.49 -24.36
N HIS A 115 -0.04 -1.90 -25.36
CA HIS A 115 0.62 -1.02 -26.32
C HIS A 115 1.18 0.24 -25.65
N LEU A 116 0.37 0.93 -24.83
CA LEU A 116 0.77 2.14 -24.12
C LEU A 116 1.89 1.85 -23.10
N VAL A 117 1.80 0.75 -22.36
CA VAL A 117 2.86 0.28 -21.44
C VAL A 117 4.16 0.01 -22.21
N ALA A 118 4.10 -0.65 -23.37
CA ALA A 118 5.27 -0.90 -24.19
C ALA A 118 5.91 0.40 -24.73
N GLN A 119 5.10 1.42 -25.05
CA GLN A 119 5.61 2.75 -25.42
C GLN A 119 6.32 3.43 -24.24
N PHE A 120 5.74 3.37 -23.03
CA PHE A 120 6.38 3.89 -21.82
C PHE A 120 7.70 3.17 -21.52
N ASP A 121 7.77 1.86 -21.74
CA ASP A 121 8.98 1.05 -21.52
C ASP A 121 10.13 1.38 -22.49
N GLN A 122 9.81 1.85 -23.70
CA GLN A 122 10.81 2.28 -24.68
C GLN A 122 11.42 3.66 -24.37
N LEU A 123 10.68 4.52 -23.67
CA LEU A 123 11.07 5.91 -23.43
C LEU A 123 12.01 6.07 -22.22
N GLY A 124 12.13 5.06 -21.35
CA GLY A 124 13.17 4.96 -20.31
C GLY A 124 13.11 5.99 -19.16
N ASP A 125 12.32 7.06 -19.33
CA ASP A 125 12.10 8.14 -18.36
C ASP A 125 11.24 7.66 -17.17
N LEU A 126 11.33 8.40 -16.09
CA LEU A 126 10.84 8.07 -14.75
C LEU A 126 9.43 8.59 -14.52
N TYR A 127 9.16 9.80 -15.00
CA TYR A 127 7.80 10.33 -15.10
C TYR A 127 6.87 9.39 -15.91
N LEU A 128 7.45 8.75 -16.93
CA LEU A 128 6.73 7.82 -17.81
C LEU A 128 6.52 6.45 -17.18
N ARG A 129 7.32 6.05 -16.19
CA ARG A 129 7.15 4.78 -15.46
C ARG A 129 6.04 4.84 -14.41
N GLU A 130 5.82 5.98 -13.77
CA GLU A 130 4.70 6.12 -12.83
C GLU A 130 3.39 6.37 -13.57
N ARG A 131 3.39 7.14 -14.67
CA ARG A 131 2.24 7.15 -15.61
C ARG A 131 1.88 5.76 -16.13
N ARG A 132 2.86 4.87 -16.28
CA ARG A 132 2.63 3.45 -16.63
C ARG A 132 1.91 2.73 -15.49
N GLU A 133 2.38 2.83 -14.25
CA GLU A 133 1.72 2.18 -13.10
C GLU A 133 0.31 2.76 -12.86
N ASP A 134 0.15 4.08 -12.95
CA ASP A 134 -1.17 4.74 -12.87
C ASP A 134 -2.09 4.29 -14.02
N LEU A 135 -1.57 4.16 -15.24
CA LEU A 135 -2.33 3.62 -16.36
C LEU A 135 -2.74 2.16 -16.11
N LEU A 136 -1.85 1.34 -15.53
CA LEU A 136 -2.14 -0.03 -15.17
C LEU A 136 -3.23 -0.10 -14.09
N ASP A 137 -3.18 0.77 -13.08
CA ASP A 137 -4.20 0.87 -12.03
C ASP A 137 -5.56 1.31 -12.59
N VAL A 138 -5.58 2.32 -13.47
CA VAL A 138 -6.79 2.79 -14.16
C VAL A 138 -7.37 1.71 -15.07
N ALA A 139 -6.52 1.04 -15.86
CA ALA A 139 -6.94 -0.06 -16.73
C ALA A 139 -7.51 -1.23 -15.93
N LEU A 140 -6.88 -1.58 -14.80
CA LEU A 140 -7.37 -2.63 -13.91
C LEU A 140 -8.75 -2.28 -13.32
N GLU A 141 -8.96 -1.03 -12.92
CA GLU A 141 -10.25 -0.57 -12.38
C GLU A 141 -11.35 -0.57 -13.45
N LEU A 142 -11.04 -0.11 -14.66
CA LEU A 142 -11.97 -0.18 -15.80
C LEU A 142 -12.29 -1.64 -16.17
N GLN A 143 -11.30 -2.52 -16.17
CA GLN A 143 -11.47 -3.94 -16.47
C GLN A 143 -12.35 -4.65 -15.44
N ARG A 144 -12.18 -4.35 -14.14
CA ARG A 144 -13.07 -4.83 -13.07
C ARG A 144 -14.51 -4.39 -13.31
N SER A 145 -14.70 -3.11 -13.64
CA SER A 145 -16.02 -2.53 -13.93
C SER A 145 -16.68 -3.14 -15.18
N LEU A 146 -15.90 -3.46 -16.23
CA LEU A 146 -16.36 -4.15 -17.43
C LEU A 146 -16.87 -5.57 -17.12
N GLN A 147 -16.14 -6.30 -16.29
CA GLN A 147 -16.48 -7.66 -15.89
C GLN A 147 -17.66 -7.75 -14.90
N GLY A 148 -18.24 -6.60 -14.52
CA GLY A 148 -19.32 -6.54 -13.53
C GLY A 148 -18.89 -7.01 -12.14
N ARG A 149 -17.57 -7.09 -11.90
CA ARG A 149 -17.02 -7.33 -10.57
C ARG A 149 -16.95 -5.97 -9.90
N ALA A 150 -17.61 -5.84 -8.75
CA ALA A 150 -17.25 -4.74 -7.86
C ALA A 150 -15.72 -4.85 -7.62
N ALA A 151 -15.01 -3.73 -7.64
CA ALA A 151 -13.69 -3.70 -7.01
C ALA A 151 -13.84 -4.35 -5.63
N PRO A 152 -12.87 -5.16 -5.18
CA PRO A 152 -13.03 -5.93 -3.95
C PRO A 152 -13.50 -4.99 -2.86
N SER A 153 -14.80 -5.05 -2.55
CA SER A 153 -15.35 -4.29 -1.45
C SER A 153 -14.78 -5.03 -0.26
N ILE A 154 -13.82 -4.40 0.40
CA ILE A 154 -13.35 -4.84 1.70
C ILE A 154 -14.51 -4.54 2.65
N GLU A 155 -15.59 -5.31 2.53
CA GLU A 155 -16.78 -5.28 3.38
C GLU A 155 -16.43 -6.06 4.64
N PHE A 156 -16.11 -5.32 5.69
CA PHE A 156 -15.95 -5.90 7.01
C PHE A 156 -17.34 -6.28 7.54
N SER A 157 -17.78 -7.50 7.25
CA SER A 157 -18.97 -8.06 7.88
C SER A 157 -18.67 -8.36 9.35
N GLY A 158 -18.70 -7.34 10.21
CA GLY A 158 -18.77 -7.47 11.67
C GLY A 158 -17.63 -8.23 12.36
N GLY A 159 -16.47 -8.37 11.72
CA GLY A 159 -15.30 -9.07 12.27
C GLY A 159 -13.98 -8.50 11.75
N VAL A 160 -12.88 -8.92 12.37
CA VAL A 160 -11.52 -8.53 11.98
C VAL A 160 -11.20 -9.14 10.61
N GLY A 161 -11.02 -8.32 9.58
CA GLY A 161 -10.58 -8.78 8.25
C GLY A 161 -9.06 -8.90 8.21
N ILE A 162 -8.57 -9.95 7.56
CA ILE A 162 -7.14 -10.15 7.29
C ILE A 162 -6.92 -9.96 5.80
N LEU A 163 -6.11 -8.97 5.43
CA LEU A 163 -5.84 -8.71 4.03
C LEU A 163 -4.76 -9.65 3.50
N ILE A 164 -5.02 -10.21 2.32
CA ILE A 164 -4.13 -11.11 1.60
C ILE A 164 -3.90 -10.56 0.20
N ALA A 165 -2.65 -10.33 -0.19
CA ALA A 165 -2.31 -9.76 -1.50
C ALA A 165 -1.08 -10.44 -2.13
N ASP A 166 -0.89 -10.26 -3.44
CA ASP A 166 0.34 -10.69 -4.14
C ASP A 166 1.46 -9.69 -3.85
N ASP A 167 1.17 -8.42 -4.05
CA ASP A 167 1.92 -7.25 -3.63
C ASP A 167 0.93 -6.15 -3.24
N ILE A 168 1.39 -5.18 -2.46
CA ILE A 168 0.60 -3.99 -2.13
C ILE A 168 1.32 -2.76 -2.67
N PRO A 169 0.79 -2.14 -3.73
CA PRO A 169 1.28 -0.83 -4.13
C PRO A 169 0.98 0.22 -3.04
N PRO A 170 1.80 1.28 -2.90
CA PRO A 170 1.63 2.30 -1.85
C PRO A 170 0.21 2.90 -1.79
N SER A 171 -0.42 3.11 -2.94
CA SER A 171 -1.81 3.59 -3.07
C SER A 171 -2.82 2.66 -2.38
N GLN A 172 -2.63 1.34 -2.45
CA GLN A 172 -3.49 0.37 -1.77
C GLN A 172 -3.15 0.21 -0.30
N ALA A 173 -1.87 0.31 0.09
CA ALA A 173 -1.45 0.22 1.49
C ALA A 173 -2.16 1.27 2.37
N LEU A 174 -2.32 2.45 1.80
CA LEU A 174 -3.07 3.55 2.36
C LEU A 174 -4.58 3.26 2.50
N ARG A 175 -5.21 2.63 1.50
CA ARG A 175 -6.63 2.20 1.60
C ARG A 175 -6.87 1.20 2.73
N LEU A 176 -5.82 0.50 3.14
CA LEU A 176 -5.86 -0.41 4.29
C LEU A 176 -5.70 0.35 5.60
N ALA A 177 -4.88 1.40 5.64
CA ALA A 177 -4.76 2.26 6.80
C ALA A 177 -6.09 2.91 7.19
N THR A 178 -6.96 3.20 6.21
CA THR A 178 -8.27 3.82 6.42
C THR A 178 -9.36 2.84 6.84
N ARG A 179 -9.13 1.54 6.69
CA ARG A 179 -10.12 0.49 6.94
C ARG A 179 -9.65 -0.40 8.09
N ALA A 180 -10.59 -0.94 8.87
CA ALA A 180 -10.29 -1.72 10.08
C ALA A 180 -9.74 -3.13 9.77
N VAL A 181 -8.60 -3.21 9.10
CA VAL A 181 -7.84 -4.44 8.85
C VAL A 181 -7.11 -4.80 10.15
N GLY A 182 -7.28 -6.03 10.64
CA GLY A 182 -6.57 -6.46 11.85
C GLY A 182 -5.36 -7.35 11.60
N GLY A 183 -5.05 -7.69 10.35
CA GLY A 183 -3.84 -8.42 9.99
C GLY A 183 -3.56 -8.36 8.49
N PHE A 184 -2.31 -8.58 8.10
CA PHE A 184 -1.89 -8.51 6.71
C PHE A 184 -0.93 -9.66 6.34
N ALA A 185 -1.09 -10.25 5.14
CA ALA A 185 -0.06 -11.09 4.56
C ALA A 185 0.08 -10.94 3.02
N SER A 186 1.30 -11.13 2.50
CA SER A 186 1.56 -11.08 1.06
C SER A 186 2.48 -12.17 0.51
N GLU A 187 2.30 -12.50 -0.78
CA GLU A 187 3.17 -13.44 -1.50
C GLU A 187 4.58 -12.88 -1.72
N THR A 188 4.67 -11.58 -1.96
CA THR A 188 5.94 -10.87 -2.20
C THR A 188 6.20 -9.82 -1.11
N GLY A 189 7.42 -9.28 -1.06
CA GLY A 189 7.83 -8.28 -0.07
C GLY A 189 9.04 -8.69 0.77
N GLY A 190 9.61 -7.73 1.50
CA GLY A 190 10.79 -7.95 2.33
C GLY A 190 10.89 -6.96 3.49
N LEU A 191 11.91 -7.11 4.34
CA LEU A 191 12.07 -6.31 5.57
C LEU A 191 12.07 -4.79 5.36
N THR A 192 12.40 -4.33 4.15
CA THR A 192 12.50 -2.91 3.79
C THR A 192 11.48 -2.50 2.73
N SER A 193 10.48 -3.32 2.41
CA SER A 193 9.41 -2.92 1.48
C SER A 193 8.51 -1.88 2.13
N HIS A 194 7.87 -1.03 1.30
CA HIS A 194 6.93 -0.01 1.76
C HIS A 194 5.80 -0.63 2.60
N THR A 195 5.32 -1.80 2.22
CA THR A 195 4.31 -2.58 2.93
C THR A 195 4.73 -2.94 4.35
N THR A 196 6.00 -3.31 4.54
CA THR A 196 6.57 -3.64 5.86
C THR A 196 6.58 -2.42 6.77
N ILE A 197 6.96 -1.27 6.23
CA ILE A 197 7.02 -0.03 7.01
C ILE A 197 5.61 0.38 7.42
N ILE A 198 4.66 0.42 6.48
CA ILE A 198 3.27 0.78 6.74
C ILE A 198 2.63 -0.17 7.77
N ALA A 199 2.84 -1.48 7.66
CA ALA A 199 2.30 -2.43 8.63
C ALA A 199 2.83 -2.19 10.06
N LYS A 200 4.12 -1.83 10.20
CA LYS A 200 4.73 -1.46 11.49
C LYS A 200 4.14 -0.15 12.03
N SER A 201 4.02 0.85 11.18
CA SER A 201 3.46 2.17 11.52
C SER A 201 2.01 2.08 12.01
N LEU A 202 1.22 1.19 11.40
CA LEU A 202 -0.17 0.94 11.79
C LEU A 202 -0.31 0.00 12.99
N GLY A 203 0.77 -0.64 13.43
CA GLY A 203 0.74 -1.62 14.52
C GLY A 203 -0.09 -2.86 14.20
N ILE A 204 -0.26 -3.18 12.92
CA ILE A 204 -1.06 -4.32 12.45
C ILE A 204 -0.13 -5.54 12.28
N PRO A 205 -0.48 -6.73 12.79
CA PRO A 205 0.27 -7.96 12.58
C PRO A 205 0.48 -8.24 11.08
N ALA A 206 1.72 -8.51 10.67
CA ALA A 206 2.03 -8.67 9.25
C ALA A 206 3.09 -9.71 8.94
N VAL A 207 2.85 -10.49 7.87
CA VAL A 207 3.78 -11.50 7.33
C VAL A 207 3.92 -11.32 5.81
N VAL A 208 5.14 -11.11 5.32
CA VAL A 208 5.38 -10.91 3.87
C VAL A 208 6.24 -12.02 3.29
N GLY A 209 6.23 -12.15 1.95
CA GLY A 209 7.08 -13.12 1.26
C GLY A 209 6.64 -14.56 1.49
N VAL A 210 5.33 -14.83 1.44
CA VAL A 210 4.72 -16.14 1.66
C VAL A 210 4.35 -16.77 0.30
N PRO A 211 5.19 -17.63 -0.29
CA PRO A 211 4.94 -18.13 -1.64
C PRO A 211 3.67 -18.99 -1.71
N GLY A 212 2.79 -18.69 -2.69
CA GLY A 212 1.55 -19.45 -2.91
C GLY A 212 0.39 -19.09 -1.99
N LEU A 213 0.54 -18.05 -1.16
CA LEU A 213 -0.48 -17.59 -0.21
C LEU A 213 -1.87 -17.38 -0.84
N ILE A 214 -1.95 -16.73 -2.00
CA ILE A 214 -3.25 -16.42 -2.61
C ILE A 214 -4.00 -17.71 -2.95
N ARG A 215 -3.30 -18.66 -3.57
CA ARG A 215 -3.89 -19.93 -4.03
C ARG A 215 -4.45 -20.76 -2.88
N GLU A 216 -3.78 -20.72 -1.74
CA GLU A 216 -4.18 -21.47 -0.55
C GLU A 216 -5.36 -20.79 0.16
N VAL A 217 -5.42 -19.46 0.14
CA VAL A 217 -6.39 -18.67 0.89
C VAL A 217 -7.68 -18.35 0.11
N GLU A 218 -7.68 -18.46 -1.21
CA GLU A 218 -8.83 -18.14 -2.09
C GLU A 218 -10.14 -18.82 -1.67
N ARG A 219 -10.06 -19.98 -1.02
CA ARG A 219 -11.22 -20.75 -0.55
C ARG A 219 -11.33 -20.87 0.98
N ALA A 220 -10.46 -20.18 1.71
CA ALA A 220 -10.39 -20.30 3.15
C ALA A 220 -11.50 -19.48 3.85
N ALA A 221 -12.08 -20.06 4.88
CA ALA A 221 -13.08 -19.38 5.71
C ALA A 221 -12.42 -18.53 6.80
N LEU A 222 -11.26 -18.96 7.29
CA LEU A 222 -10.55 -18.30 8.37
C LEU A 222 -9.03 -18.42 8.16
N VAL A 223 -8.32 -17.35 8.47
CA VAL A 223 -6.86 -17.34 8.50
C VAL A 223 -6.34 -16.77 9.81
N ILE A 224 -5.15 -17.22 10.20
CA ILE A 224 -4.39 -16.65 11.32
C ILE A 224 -3.08 -16.11 10.75
N VAL A 225 -2.76 -14.87 11.09
CA VAL A 225 -1.48 -14.24 10.77
C VAL A 225 -0.71 -14.07 12.08
N ASP A 226 0.42 -14.76 12.19
CA ASP A 226 1.37 -14.64 13.29
C ASP A 226 2.58 -13.82 12.84
N GLY A 227 2.55 -12.54 13.20
CA GLY A 227 3.62 -11.60 12.92
C GLY A 227 4.88 -11.79 13.77
N PHE A 228 4.85 -12.63 14.81
CA PHE A 228 6.04 -12.97 15.60
C PHE A 228 6.87 -14.04 14.91
N GLU A 229 6.23 -15.16 14.56
CA GLU A 229 6.91 -16.32 13.99
C GLU A 229 6.99 -16.26 12.45
N GLY A 230 6.21 -15.37 11.81
CA GLY A 230 6.14 -15.29 10.35
C GLY A 230 5.27 -16.38 9.74
N HIS A 231 4.24 -16.83 10.46
CA HIS A 231 3.37 -17.93 10.04
C HIS A 231 2.01 -17.40 9.58
N VAL A 232 1.48 -18.00 8.51
CA VAL A 232 0.09 -17.82 8.07
C VAL A 232 -0.59 -19.19 8.08
N LEU A 233 -1.60 -19.35 8.93
CA LEU A 233 -2.34 -20.62 9.04
C LEU A 233 -3.66 -20.48 8.30
N VAL A 234 -3.92 -21.40 7.39
CA VAL A 234 -5.12 -21.43 6.55
C VAL A 234 -6.09 -22.49 7.07
N ASP A 235 -7.35 -22.09 7.31
CA ASP A 235 -8.41 -22.92 7.91
C ASP A 235 -7.93 -23.77 9.11
N PRO A 236 -7.36 -23.12 10.14
CA PRO A 236 -6.88 -23.83 11.33
C PRO A 236 -8.04 -24.52 12.05
N ASP A 237 -7.72 -25.64 12.72
CA ASP A 237 -8.71 -26.33 13.53
C ASP A 237 -9.12 -25.51 14.77
N PRO A 238 -10.27 -25.82 15.40
CA PRO A 238 -10.74 -25.10 16.57
C PRO A 238 -9.75 -25.09 17.76
N ALA A 239 -8.90 -26.11 17.89
CA ALA A 239 -7.93 -26.18 18.97
C ALA A 239 -6.80 -25.15 18.75
N LEU A 240 -6.30 -25.02 17.52
CA LEU A 240 -5.32 -24.01 17.16
C LEU A 240 -5.89 -22.59 17.25
N ILE A 241 -7.15 -22.38 16.83
CA ILE A 241 -7.82 -21.08 17.00
C ILE A 241 -7.81 -20.66 18.47
N GLN A 242 -8.10 -21.58 19.41
CA GLN A 242 -8.06 -21.29 20.84
C GLN A 242 -6.65 -20.95 21.33
N VAL A 243 -5.64 -21.73 20.92
CA VAL A 243 -4.24 -21.48 21.29
C VAL A 243 -3.78 -20.10 20.82
N TYR A 244 -4.05 -19.74 19.57
CA TYR A 244 -3.68 -18.44 19.01
C TYR A 244 -4.50 -17.29 19.60
N SER A 245 -5.77 -17.51 19.93
CA SER A 245 -6.60 -16.51 20.60
C SER A 245 -6.07 -16.16 21.99
N LEU A 246 -5.66 -17.17 22.76
CA LEU A 246 -5.03 -16.98 24.07
C LEU A 246 -3.71 -16.22 23.96
N ARG A 247 -2.87 -16.58 22.98
CA ARG A 247 -1.61 -15.86 22.71
C ARG A 247 -1.87 -14.39 22.32
N ALA A 248 -2.88 -14.14 21.48
CA ALA A 248 -3.27 -12.79 21.08
C ALA A 248 -3.77 -11.95 22.27
N GLU A 249 -4.57 -12.56 23.16
CA GLU A 249 -5.07 -11.91 24.36
C GLU A 249 -3.96 -11.62 25.37
N GLU A 250 -3.06 -12.58 25.61
CA GLU A 250 -1.89 -12.38 26.47
C GLU A 250 -1.00 -11.26 25.94
N HIS A 251 -0.75 -11.22 24.63
CA HIS A 251 0.00 -10.13 24.01
C HIS A 251 -0.68 -8.78 24.22
N ARG A 252 -1.99 -8.70 23.98
CA ARG A 252 -2.77 -7.46 24.16
C ARG A 252 -2.74 -7.00 25.62
N ARG A 253 -2.90 -7.93 26.57
CA ARG A 253 -2.82 -7.62 28.01
C ARG A 253 -1.45 -7.06 28.37
N ARG A 254 -0.38 -7.72 27.90
CA ARG A 254 0.99 -7.26 28.15
C ARG A 254 1.27 -5.89 27.53
N GLN A 255 0.76 -5.62 26.32
CA GLN A 255 0.86 -4.28 25.72
C GLN A 255 0.14 -3.23 26.57
N GLN A 256 -1.06 -3.53 27.08
CA GLN A 256 -1.79 -2.61 27.97
C GLN A 256 -1.05 -2.35 29.28
N GLU A 257 -0.47 -3.40 29.88
CA GLU A 257 0.37 -3.28 31.08
C GLU A 257 1.57 -2.34 30.82
N LEU A 258 2.26 -2.52 29.69
CA LEU A 258 3.39 -1.67 29.28
C LEU A 258 2.97 -0.23 28.98
N LEU A 259 1.83 -0.02 28.31
CA LEU A 259 1.28 1.32 28.08
C LEU A 259 0.92 2.03 29.39
N GLY A 260 0.51 1.28 30.42
CA GLY A 260 0.32 1.82 31.77
C GLY A 260 1.60 2.37 32.41
N LEU A 261 2.78 1.95 31.93
CA LEU A 261 4.08 2.44 32.37
C LEU A 261 4.65 3.54 31.47
N ALA A 262 4.02 3.83 30.33
CA ALA A 262 4.57 4.67 29.27
C ALA A 262 4.98 6.07 29.73
N HIS A 263 4.25 6.65 30.67
CA HIS A 263 4.49 8.01 31.17
C HIS A 263 5.30 8.08 32.48
N LEU A 264 5.84 6.95 32.95
CA LEU A 264 6.76 6.95 34.07
C LEU A 264 8.13 7.52 33.66
N PRO A 265 8.88 8.14 34.58
CA PRO A 265 10.23 8.58 34.29
C PRO A 265 11.11 7.42 33.81
N ALA A 266 11.79 7.60 32.68
CA ALA A 266 12.73 6.63 32.15
C ALA A 266 14.07 6.73 32.91
N THR A 267 14.14 6.07 34.06
CA THR A 267 15.30 6.06 34.95
C THR A 267 15.77 4.62 35.18
N THR A 268 17.08 4.39 35.08
CA THR A 268 17.69 3.09 35.39
C THR A 268 17.61 2.77 36.88
N SER A 269 17.85 1.50 37.25
CA SER A 269 17.80 1.06 38.66
C SER A 269 18.83 1.74 39.58
N ASP A 270 19.89 2.31 39.00
CA ASP A 270 20.93 3.09 39.69
C ASP A 270 20.72 4.62 39.60
N GLY A 271 19.58 5.08 39.06
CA GLY A 271 19.16 6.49 39.11
C GLY A 271 19.56 7.34 37.91
N GLN A 272 20.12 6.76 36.84
CA GLN A 272 20.46 7.50 35.63
C GLN A 272 19.21 7.73 34.76
N ALA A 273 18.87 8.99 34.53
CA ALA A 273 17.81 9.36 33.60
C ALA A 273 18.26 9.17 32.14
N VAL A 274 17.39 8.62 31.32
CA VAL A 274 17.52 8.51 29.86
C VAL A 274 16.30 9.11 29.20
N ARG A 275 16.44 9.60 27.97
CA ARG A 275 15.31 10.10 27.19
C ARG A 275 14.83 9.04 26.21
N LEU A 276 13.53 8.75 26.23
CA LEU A 276 12.92 7.85 25.25
C LEU A 276 12.27 8.67 24.15
N LEU A 277 12.86 8.62 22.96
CA LEU A 277 12.39 9.34 21.78
C LEU A 277 11.84 8.36 20.75
N ALA A 278 10.81 8.77 20.01
CA ALA A 278 10.23 7.95 18.96
C ALA A 278 11.00 8.11 17.64
N ASN A 279 11.15 7.00 16.91
CA ASN A 279 11.51 7.02 15.51
C ASN A 279 10.23 6.84 14.71
N ILE A 280 9.94 7.78 13.81
CA ILE A 280 8.72 7.77 13.01
C ILE A 280 9.03 8.00 11.53
N ASP A 281 8.21 7.38 10.68
CA ASP A 281 8.32 7.47 9.22
C ASP A 281 7.14 8.28 8.63
N LEU A 282 6.01 8.40 9.35
CA LEU A 282 4.79 9.09 8.92
C LEU A 282 4.23 10.02 10.02
N VAL A 283 3.59 11.13 9.61
CA VAL A 283 2.95 12.09 10.55
C VAL A 283 1.86 11.45 11.43
N PRO A 284 0.99 10.56 10.91
CA PRO A 284 0.00 9.86 11.75
C PRO A 284 0.61 9.05 12.93
N GLU A 285 1.88 8.65 12.86
CA GLU A 285 2.55 7.91 13.93
C GLU A 285 2.80 8.77 15.19
N ILE A 286 2.67 10.10 15.10
CA ILE A 286 2.76 11.00 16.26
C ILE A 286 1.81 10.57 17.37
N ALA A 287 0.58 10.16 17.04
CA ALA A 287 -0.41 9.75 18.03
C ALA A 287 0.06 8.52 18.81
N ALA A 288 0.59 7.51 18.11
CA ALA A 288 1.15 6.31 18.72
C ALA A 288 2.40 6.62 19.55
N ALA A 289 3.29 7.50 19.05
CA ALA A 289 4.47 7.94 19.79
C ALA A 289 4.10 8.62 21.11
N LYS A 290 3.09 9.49 21.11
CA LYS A 290 2.57 10.13 22.34
C LYS A 290 1.95 9.13 23.29
N ALA A 291 1.13 8.21 22.79
CA ALA A 291 0.53 7.14 23.59
C ALA A 291 1.59 6.23 24.22
N GLY A 292 2.70 6.01 23.52
CA GLY A 292 3.87 5.29 24.03
C GLY A 292 4.77 6.08 24.98
N GLY A 293 4.40 7.32 25.33
CA GLY A 293 5.13 8.14 26.29
C GLY A 293 6.44 8.73 25.76
N ALA A 294 6.61 8.82 24.45
CA ALA A 294 7.80 9.44 23.86
C ALA A 294 7.95 10.90 24.32
N GLU A 295 9.18 11.28 24.65
CA GLU A 295 9.53 12.64 25.10
C GLU A 295 9.88 13.57 23.92
N GLY A 296 9.79 13.06 22.69
CA GLY A 296 10.13 13.75 21.45
C GLY A 296 10.33 12.77 20.29
N ILE A 297 10.79 13.29 19.16
CA ILE A 297 11.12 12.52 17.97
C ILE A 297 12.64 12.46 17.82
N GLY A 298 13.19 11.25 17.95
CA GLY A 298 14.61 10.97 17.84
C GLY A 298 15.08 10.79 16.39
N LEU A 299 14.15 10.41 15.51
CA LEU A 299 14.38 10.31 14.08
C LEU A 299 13.05 10.39 13.34
N PHE A 300 12.84 11.44 12.56
CA PHE A 300 11.84 11.46 11.50
C PHE A 300 12.52 11.14 10.17
N ARG A 301 12.10 10.05 9.53
CA ARG A 301 12.58 9.63 8.22
C ARG A 301 11.76 10.32 7.12
N SER A 302 12.35 11.33 6.49
CA SER A 302 11.66 12.14 5.49
C SER A 302 11.39 11.42 4.18
N GLU A 303 11.95 10.24 3.94
CA GLU A 303 11.84 9.53 2.66
C GLU A 303 10.38 9.27 2.24
N PHE A 304 9.47 9.07 3.19
CA PHE A 304 8.05 8.90 2.87
C PHE A 304 7.40 10.16 2.29
N LEU A 305 7.79 11.37 2.72
CA LEU A 305 7.28 12.61 2.11
C LEU A 305 7.63 12.68 0.62
N PHE A 306 8.83 12.21 0.27
CA PHE A 306 9.28 12.16 -1.12
C PHE A 306 8.65 11.02 -1.90
N LEU A 307 8.47 9.86 -1.27
CA LEU A 307 7.76 8.72 -1.88
C LEU A 307 6.27 9.03 -2.13
N GLN A 308 5.63 9.83 -1.27
CA GLN A 308 4.25 10.26 -1.42
C GLN A 308 4.06 11.27 -2.55
N ALA A 309 5.04 12.16 -2.72
CA ALA A 309 5.01 13.16 -3.78
C ALA A 309 5.51 12.61 -5.14
N SER A 310 6.11 11.41 -5.16
CA SER A 310 6.56 10.74 -6.39
C SER A 310 5.45 10.73 -7.45
N PRO A 311 5.74 11.18 -8.69
CA PRO A 311 7.08 11.36 -9.28
C PRO A 311 7.67 12.74 -9.05
N ASP A 312 6.86 13.67 -8.55
CA ASP A 312 7.29 15.01 -8.21
C ASP A 312 8.04 15.01 -6.86
N LEU A 313 8.72 16.11 -6.57
CA LEU A 313 9.33 16.31 -5.27
C LEU A 313 8.36 17.09 -4.38
N PRO A 314 8.28 16.77 -3.08
CA PRO A 314 7.41 17.49 -2.18
C PRO A 314 7.87 18.95 -2.13
N GLY A 315 6.94 19.87 -2.35
CA GLY A 315 7.22 21.30 -2.33
C GLY A 315 7.70 21.75 -0.94
N GLU A 316 8.31 22.94 -0.88
CA GLU A 316 8.74 23.53 0.40
C GLU A 316 7.56 23.65 1.38
N ASP A 317 6.40 24.11 0.91
CA ASP A 317 5.20 24.28 1.74
C ASP A 317 4.69 22.95 2.31
N GLN A 318 4.72 21.87 1.52
CA GLN A 318 4.30 20.53 1.96
C GLN A 318 5.25 19.99 3.04
N GLN A 319 6.56 20.12 2.81
CA GLN A 319 7.57 19.72 3.79
C GLN A 319 7.45 20.56 5.07
N ALA A 320 7.28 21.88 4.92
CA ALA A 320 7.11 22.80 6.04
C ALA A 320 5.86 22.48 6.87
N ALA A 321 4.74 22.15 6.24
CA ALA A 321 3.51 21.72 6.92
C ALA A 321 3.76 20.45 7.74
N ALA A 322 4.32 19.41 7.13
CA ALA A 322 4.64 18.16 7.82
C ALA A 322 5.59 18.39 9.02
N TYR A 323 6.67 19.15 8.84
CA TYR A 323 7.62 19.44 9.91
C TYR A 323 7.02 20.32 11.02
N ALA A 324 6.14 21.26 10.67
CA ALA A 324 5.42 22.08 11.64
C ALA A 324 4.52 21.22 12.53
N GLU A 325 3.85 20.21 11.97
CA GLU A 325 3.06 19.26 12.76
C GLU A 325 3.91 18.46 13.75
N LEU A 326 5.10 17.99 13.33
CA LEU A 326 6.03 17.29 14.23
C LEU A 326 6.46 18.18 15.42
N LEU A 327 6.80 19.45 15.14
CA LEU A 327 7.23 20.42 16.14
C LEU A 327 6.08 20.80 17.08
N ALA A 328 4.89 21.04 16.55
CA ALA A 328 3.69 21.33 17.33
C ALA A 328 3.30 20.15 18.23
N ALA A 329 3.57 18.93 17.80
CA ALA A 329 3.27 17.74 18.57
C ALA A 329 4.15 17.59 19.82
N PHE A 330 5.41 17.99 19.77
CA PHE A 330 6.38 17.85 20.87
C PHE A 330 7.04 19.20 21.23
N PRO A 331 6.28 20.18 21.78
CA PRO A 331 6.77 21.55 21.99
C PRO A 331 7.92 21.65 23.01
N ALA A 332 8.02 20.69 23.93
CA ALA A 332 9.08 20.61 24.95
C ALA A 332 10.15 19.55 24.61
N GLY A 333 9.95 18.76 23.55
CA GLY A 333 10.77 17.62 23.18
C GLY A 333 11.65 17.91 21.97
N PRO A 334 12.81 17.24 21.81
CA PRO A 334 13.58 17.35 20.59
C PRO A 334 12.81 16.72 19.42
N VAL A 335 12.94 17.32 18.23
CA VAL A 335 12.45 16.76 16.97
C VAL A 335 13.61 16.69 16.00
N THR A 336 14.09 15.48 15.73
CA THR A 336 15.23 15.25 14.85
C THR A 336 14.74 14.80 13.49
N VAL A 337 14.75 15.71 12.52
CA VAL A 337 14.41 15.42 11.13
C VAL A 337 15.68 14.99 10.40
N ARG A 338 15.68 13.76 9.84
CA ARG A 338 16.76 13.33 8.95
C ARG A 338 16.46 13.86 7.56
N THR A 339 17.44 14.57 6.98
CA THR A 339 17.40 14.95 5.58
C THR A 339 17.33 13.71 4.70
N PHE A 340 16.67 13.83 3.57
CA PHE A 340 16.39 12.75 2.62
C PHE A 340 17.57 11.78 2.43
N ASP A 341 17.44 10.52 2.88
CA ASP A 341 18.40 9.43 2.69
C ASP A 341 17.85 8.33 1.80
N LEU A 342 17.88 8.63 0.50
CA LEU A 342 17.44 7.71 -0.51
C LEU A 342 18.53 6.74 -0.92
N GLY A 343 18.41 5.48 -0.53
CA GLY A 343 19.29 4.41 -0.99
C GLY A 343 18.53 3.13 -1.25
N GLY A 344 18.27 2.84 -2.53
CA GLY A 344 17.58 1.63 -2.95
C GLY A 344 17.36 1.61 -4.46
N ARG A 345 17.32 0.40 -5.04
CA ARG A 345 17.27 0.12 -6.50
C ARG A 345 16.22 0.91 -7.31
N LYS A 346 15.11 1.34 -6.70
CA LYS A 346 14.03 2.08 -7.37
C LYS A 346 14.32 3.58 -7.42
N LEU A 347 14.37 4.24 -6.27
CA LEU A 347 14.44 5.70 -6.25
C LEU A 347 15.83 6.29 -6.58
N ALA A 348 16.92 5.57 -6.30
CA ALA A 348 18.24 5.97 -6.80
C ALA A 348 18.29 5.95 -8.34
N ARG A 349 17.60 5.01 -9.00
CA ARG A 349 17.45 5.01 -10.45
C ARG A 349 16.54 6.17 -10.91
N GLU A 350 15.56 6.55 -10.09
CA GLU A 350 14.64 7.69 -10.29
C GLU A 350 15.28 9.07 -10.15
N VAL A 351 16.31 9.25 -9.32
CA VAL A 351 17.01 10.54 -9.27
C VAL A 351 18.28 10.53 -10.13
N LEU A 352 18.95 9.39 -10.31
CA LEU A 352 20.29 9.34 -10.93
C LEU A 352 20.29 9.04 -12.43
N GLY A 353 19.20 8.50 -12.98
CA GLY A 353 19.11 8.13 -14.40
C GLY A 353 19.93 6.90 -14.81
N ASN A 354 20.84 6.40 -13.97
CA ASN A 354 21.66 5.22 -14.25
C ASN A 354 21.49 4.13 -13.17
N PRO A 355 21.35 2.85 -13.55
CA PRO A 355 21.38 1.76 -12.59
C PRO A 355 22.80 1.60 -12.02
N GLU A 356 22.94 1.79 -10.71
CA GLU A 356 24.19 1.52 -10.02
C GLU A 356 24.31 0.02 -9.67
N THR A 357 25.49 -0.57 -9.89
CA THR A 357 25.78 -1.97 -9.55
C THR A 357 25.61 -2.26 -8.05
N ASN A 358 25.89 -1.27 -7.20
CA ASN A 358 25.68 -1.34 -5.76
C ASN A 358 25.06 -0.04 -5.21
N PRO A 359 23.72 0.05 -5.16
CA PRO A 359 23.02 1.24 -4.65
C PRO A 359 23.29 1.57 -3.19
N VAL A 360 23.75 0.60 -2.38
CA VAL A 360 24.10 0.85 -0.98
C VAL A 360 25.37 1.68 -0.86
N LEU A 361 26.32 1.51 -1.79
CA LEU A 361 27.59 2.22 -1.81
C LEU A 361 27.63 3.42 -2.77
N GLY A 362 26.58 3.63 -3.56
CA GLY A 362 26.54 4.65 -4.62
C GLY A 362 26.06 6.04 -4.19
N LEU A 363 25.41 6.75 -5.11
CA LEU A 363 25.01 8.15 -4.94
C LEU A 363 23.68 8.27 -4.20
N ARG A 364 23.75 8.18 -2.86
CA ARG A 364 22.61 8.19 -1.94
C ARG A 364 22.70 9.28 -0.87
N GLY A 365 21.54 9.59 -0.28
CA GLY A 365 21.38 10.54 0.83
C GLY A 365 22.14 11.86 0.63
N VAL A 366 22.98 12.24 1.59
CA VAL A 366 23.72 13.52 1.52
C VAL A 366 24.57 13.67 0.25
N ARG A 367 25.06 12.57 -0.34
CA ARG A 367 25.85 12.63 -1.58
C ARG A 367 24.97 13.08 -2.74
N LEU A 368 23.74 12.57 -2.80
CA LEU A 368 22.74 12.96 -3.79
C LEU A 368 22.35 14.43 -3.63
N CYS A 369 22.01 14.85 -2.40
CA CYS A 369 21.65 16.25 -2.11
C CYS A 369 22.76 17.23 -2.51
N ARG A 370 24.03 16.84 -2.35
CA ARG A 370 25.18 17.68 -2.74
C ARG A 370 25.45 17.67 -4.24
N CYS A 371 25.17 16.57 -4.94
CA CYS A 371 25.30 16.49 -6.39
C CYS A 371 24.17 17.21 -7.14
N ARG A 372 22.97 17.26 -6.56
CA ARG A 372 21.79 17.92 -7.12
C ARG A 372 21.17 18.87 -6.09
N PRO A 373 21.80 20.03 -5.83
CA PRO A 373 21.17 21.05 -5.02
C PRO A 373 19.89 21.54 -5.73
N PRO A 374 18.85 21.97 -4.98
CA PRO A 374 17.72 22.67 -5.56
C PRO A 374 18.21 23.93 -6.29
N PRO A 375 17.50 24.38 -7.35
CA PRO A 375 17.86 25.57 -8.12
C PRO A 375 17.94 26.85 -7.28
#